data_AF-X0Z533-F1
#
_entry.id   AF-X0Z533-F1
#
_cell.length_a   1.000
_cell.length_b   1.000
_cell.length_c   1.000
_cell.angle_alpha   90.00
_cell.angle_beta   90.00
_cell.angle_gamma   90.00
#
_symmetry.space_group_name_H-M   'P 1'
#
loop_
_entity.id
_entity.type
_entity.pdbx_description
1 polymer ?
#
loop_
_entity_poly.entity_id
_entity_poly.type
_entity_poly.pdbx_seq_one_letter_code
_entity_poly.pdbx_strand_id
1 'polypeptide(L)' 'MQALPGYKKCFVCGKDNPIGLNITFFRDQDKIRAEFIPESKHQGFKGVVHGGILFSILDEIMGRTAIIT' A
#
# COMPACT_ATOMS: atom_id res chain seq x y z
N MET A 1 -3.68 -16.29 4.20
CA MET A 1 -3.78 -14.92 3.64
C MET A 1 -5.01 -14.76 2.75
N GLN A 2 -5.95 -13.91 3.16
CA GLN A 2 -7.12 -13.51 2.38
C GLN A 2 -6.88 -12.11 1.78
N ALA A 3 -7.08 -11.94 0.47
CA ALA A 3 -6.97 -10.62 -0.15
C ALA A 3 -8.11 -9.70 0.32
N LEU A 4 -7.78 -8.44 0.61
CA LEU A 4 -8.72 -7.42 1.05
C LEU A 4 -9.17 -6.53 -0.12
N PRO A 5 -10.42 -6.06 -0.12
CA PRO A 5 -10.88 -5.14 -1.14
C PRO A 5 -10.16 -3.79 -1.06
N GLY A 6 -10.05 -3.13 -2.20
CA GLY A 6 -9.54 -1.77 -2.34
C GLY A 6 -10.50 -0.91 -3.16
N TYR A 7 -10.39 0.41 -3.02
CA TYR A 7 -11.15 1.34 -3.86
C TYR A 7 -10.46 1.51 -5.21
N LYS A 8 -11.18 1.28 -6.31
CA LYS A 8 -10.62 1.18 -7.68
C LYS A 8 -9.66 2.30 -8.07
N LYS A 9 -9.93 3.54 -7.65
CA LYS A 9 -9.14 4.72 -7.99
C LYS A 9 -8.20 5.19 -6.88
N CYS A 10 -8.11 4.48 -5.75
CA CYS A 10 -7.18 4.81 -4.68
C CYS A 10 -5.73 4.83 -5.19
N PHE A 11 -4.95 5.79 -4.72
CA PHE A 11 -3.52 5.89 -5.05
C PHE A 11 -2.72 4.67 -4.56
N VAL A 12 -3.06 4.08 -3.41
CA VAL A 12 -2.27 2.99 -2.82
C VAL A 12 -2.79 1.62 -3.29
N CYS A 13 -4.06 1.30 -3.05
CA CYS A 13 -4.63 -0.03 -3.32
C CYS A 13 -5.42 -0.16 -4.64
N GLY A 14 -5.66 0.96 -5.35
CA GLY A 14 -6.59 0.99 -6.47
C GLY A 14 -5.99 0.48 -7.77
N LYS A 15 -6.49 -0.66 -8.26
CA LYS A 15 -6.01 -1.33 -9.49
C LYS A 15 -6.30 -0.57 -10.79
N ASP A 16 -7.22 0.39 -10.76
CA ASP A 16 -7.60 1.20 -11.92
C ASP A 16 -6.95 2.59 -11.89
N ASN A 17 -6.02 2.84 -10.96
CA ASN A 17 -5.27 4.07 -10.89
C ASN A 17 -3.93 3.92 -11.65
N PRO A 18 -3.78 4.53 -12.84
CA PRO A 18 -2.60 4.35 -13.70
C PRO A 18 -1.30 4.90 -13.07
N ILE A 19 -1.41 5.80 -12.10
CA ILE A 19 -0.27 6.35 -11.35
C ILE A 19 -0.19 5.80 -9.92
N GLY A 20 -1.06 4.85 -9.56
CA GLY A 20 -1.11 4.28 -8.23
C GLY A 20 -0.01 3.26 -7.95
N LEU A 21 0.20 2.96 -6.66
CA LEU A 21 1.11 1.91 -6.21
C LEU A 21 0.54 0.51 -6.45
N ASN A 22 -0.77 0.40 -6.68
CA ASN A 22 -1.46 -0.83 -7.04
C ASN A 22 -1.23 -1.99 -6.05
N ILE A 23 -1.08 -1.69 -4.75
CA ILE A 23 -0.74 -2.65 -3.71
C ILE A 23 -1.96 -3.50 -3.35
N THR A 24 -1.77 -4.82 -3.28
CA THR A 24 -2.75 -5.74 -2.71
C THR A 24 -2.48 -5.92 -1.22
N PHE A 25 -3.49 -5.71 -0.40
CA PHE A 25 -3.43 -5.98 1.03
C PHE A 25 -4.04 -7.34 1.34
N PHE A 26 -3.48 -8.02 2.33
CA PHE A 26 -3.95 -9.33 2.77
C PHE A 26 -4.20 -9.31 4.28
N ARG A 27 -5.30 -9.92 4.71
CA ARG A 27 -5.48 -10.33 6.10
C ARG A 27 -4.80 -11.67 6.33
N ASP A 28 -3.97 -11.72 7.35
CA ASP A 28 -3.30 -12.92 7.82
C ASP A 28 -3.51 -13.03 9.33
N GLN A 29 -4.53 -13.80 9.73
CA GLN A 29 -5.00 -13.88 11.13
C GLN A 29 -5.36 -12.48 11.68
N ASP A 30 -4.60 -12.02 12.68
CA ASP A 30 -4.69 -10.75 13.39
C ASP A 30 -3.80 -9.66 12.78
N LYS A 31 -3.25 -9.88 11.58
CA LYS A 31 -2.32 -8.97 10.92
C LYS A 31 -2.78 -8.57 9.54
N ILE A 32 -2.42 -7.34 9.16
CA ILE A 32 -2.48 -6.85 7.78
C ILE A 32 -1.08 -6.93 7.17
N ARG A 33 -0.99 -7.53 5.99
CA ARG A 33 0.26 -7.68 5.23
C ARG A 33 0.11 -7.08 3.84
N ALA A 34 1.20 -6.52 3.33
CA ALA A 34 1.34 -6.07 1.95
C ALA A 34 2.81 -6.17 1.52
N GLU A 35 3.02 -6.27 0.22
CA GLU A 35 4.35 -6.23 -0.38
C GLU A 35 4.42 -5.06 -1.36
N PHE A 36 5.54 -4.34 -1.33
CA PHE A 36 5.80 -3.21 -2.20
C PHE A 36 7.25 -3.25 -2.66
N ILE A 37 7.44 -3.27 -3.98
CA ILE A 37 8.75 -3.19 -4.61
C ILE A 37 8.87 -1.79 -5.22
N PRO A 38 9.70 -0.90 -4.66
CA PRO A 38 9.84 0.46 -5.17
C PRO A 38 10.57 0.49 -6.52
N GLU A 39 10.13 1.37 -7.40
CA GLU A 39 10.78 1.70 -8.67
C GLU A 39 11.53 3.04 -8.55
N SER A 40 12.40 3.34 -9.52
CA SER A 40 13.16 4.61 -9.58
C SER A 40 12.27 5.85 -9.53
N LYS A 41 11.02 5.78 -10.01
CA LYS A 41 10.05 6.89 -9.96
C LYS A 41 9.51 7.18 -8.55
N HIS A 42 9.72 6.28 -7.59
CA HIS A 42 9.30 6.46 -6.19
C HIS A 42 10.38 7.09 -5.32
N GLN A 43 11.50 7.54 -5.89
CA GLN A 43 12.61 8.11 -5.12
C GLN A 43 12.26 9.49 -4.54
N GLY A 44 12.67 9.72 -3.28
CA GLY A 44 12.70 11.06 -2.67
C GLY A 44 14.12 11.62 -2.59
N PHE A 45 15.10 10.73 -2.46
CA PHE A 45 16.53 11.05 -2.59
C PHE A 45 17.20 9.98 -3.47
N LYS A 46 18.43 10.23 -3.94
CA LYS A 46 19.16 9.30 -4.81
C LYS A 46 19.30 7.94 -4.14
N GLY A 47 18.70 6.92 -4.75
CA GLY A 47 18.67 5.53 -4.30
C GLY A 47 17.71 5.23 -3.15
N VAL A 48 16.88 6.20 -2.73
CA VAL A 48 16.05 6.09 -1.52
C VAL A 48 14.59 6.38 -1.83
N VAL A 49 13.69 5.50 -1.40
CA VAL A 49 12.23 5.67 -1.54
C VAL A 49 11.78 6.94 -0.82
N HIS A 50 10.90 7.70 -1.47
CA HIS A 50 10.30 8.90 -0.90
C HIS A 50 9.51 8.54 0.36
N GLY A 51 9.79 9.21 1.48
CA GLY A 51 9.14 8.93 2.76
C GLY A 51 7.61 8.98 2.67
N GLY A 52 7.05 9.96 1.95
CA GLY A 52 5.61 10.06 1.70
C GLY A 52 4.99 8.82 1.06
N ILE A 53 5.69 8.10 0.16
CA ILE A 53 5.19 6.84 -0.41
C ILE A 53 5.10 5.76 0.66
N LEU A 54 6.15 5.63 1.48
CA LEU A 54 6.15 4.69 2.61
C LEU A 54 5.04 5.03 3.61
N PHE A 55 4.85 6.32 3.92
CA PHE A 55 3.79 6.76 4.83
C PHE A 55 2.38 6.56 4.25
N SER A 56 2.17 6.70 2.93
CA SER A 56 0.89 6.34 2.31
C SER A 56 0.58 4.85 2.42
N ILE A 57 1.59 3.99 2.31
CA ILE A 57 1.42 2.54 2.51
C ILE A 57 1.10 2.25 3.99
N LEU A 58 1.84 2.88 4.91
CA LEU A 58 1.62 2.73 6.34
C LEU A 58 0.23 3.20 6.76
N ASP A 59 -0.27 4.30 6.20
CA ASP A 59 -1.63 4.82 6.43
C ASP A 59 -2.69 3.76 6.12
N GLU A 60 -2.61 3.13 4.94
CA GLU A 60 -3.51 2.05 4.55
C GLU A 60 -3.37 0.82 5.46
N ILE A 61 -2.16 0.45 5.89
CA ILE A 61 -1.96 -0.65 6.85
C ILE A 61 -2.61 -0.31 8.20
N MET A 62 -2.37 0.88 8.74
CA MET A 62 -2.89 1.30 10.05
C MET A 62 -4.42 1.36 10.05
N GLY A 63 -5.02 1.99 9.03
CA GLY A 63 -6.47 2.06 8.91
C GLY A 63 -7.11 0.69 8.79
N ARG A 64 -6.54 -0.21 7.96
CA ARG A 64 -7.02 -1.59 7.83
C ARG A 64 -6.84 -2.38 9.12
N THR A 65 -5.73 -2.21 9.83
CA THR A 65 -5.50 -2.87 11.12
C THR A 65 -6.56 -2.41 12.12
N ALA A 66 -6.77 -1.10 12.27
CA ALA A 66 -7.74 -0.58 13.22
C ALA A 66 -9.20 -1.01 12.98
N ILE A 67 -9.56 -1.33 11.73
CA ILE A 67 -10.95 -1.63 11.34
C ILE A 67 -11.20 -3.14 11.13
N ILE A 68 -10.21 -3.90 10.67
CA ILE A 68 -10.41 -5.26 10.15
C ILE A 68 -9.88 -6.34 11.10
N THR A 69 -8.74 -6.11 11.75
CA THR A 69 -8.11 -7.12 12.65
C THR A 69 -8.80 -7.11 13.99
#